data_AF-A0A966LG45-F1
#
_entry.id   AF-A0A966LG45-F1
#
_cell.length_a   1.000
_cell.length_b   1.000
_cell.length_c   1.000
_cell.angle_alpha   90.00
_cell.angle_beta   90.00
_cell.angle_gamma   90.00
#
_symmetry.space_group_name_H-M   'P 1'
#
loop_
_entity.id
_entity.type
_entity.pdbx_description
1 polymer ?
#
loop_
_entity_poly.entity_id
_entity_poly.type
_entity_poly.pdbx_seq_one_letter_code
_entity_poly.pdbx_strand_id
1 'polypeptide(L)'
;MDILDRLRAVLGADHVLTGAATAKWQEDWTGKYTAAPLAVLRPATTAEVAAALRIAHETGTPVVPVSGNTGLVGGTMTTGGLML
;
A
#
# COMPACT_ATOMS: atom_id res chain seq x y z
N MET A 1 18.53 5.70 2.36
CA MET A 1 17.73 5.25 1.20
C MET A 1 16.27 5.36 1.62
N ASP A 2 15.44 6.01 0.81
CA ASP A 2 14.01 6.18 1.10
C ASP A 2 13.28 4.83 1.10
N ILE A 3 12.17 4.72 1.82
CA ILE A 3 11.38 3.49 1.91
C ILE A 3 10.85 3.04 0.54
N LEU A 4 10.44 3.99 -0.31
CA LEU A 4 9.94 3.68 -1.65
C LEU A 4 11.02 3.02 -2.51
N ASP A 5 12.26 3.49 -2.40
CA ASP A 5 13.39 2.89 -3.14
C ASP A 5 13.67 1.47 -2.64
N ARG A 6 13.60 1.24 -1.32
CA ARG A 6 13.79 -0.09 -0.73
C ARG A 6 12.69 -1.06 -1.17
N LEU A 7 11.44 -0.60 -1.22
CA LEU A 7 10.31 -1.40 -1.68
C LEU A 7 10.44 -1.73 -3.18
N ARG A 8 10.79 -0.75 -4.02
CA ARG A 8 11.02 -1.00 -5.46
C ARG A 8 12.16 -1.96 -5.72
N ALA A 9 13.20 -1.96 -4.88
CA ALA A 9 14.32 -2.89 -5.01
C ALA A 9 13.91 -4.35 -4.77
N VAL A 10 12.93 -4.61 -3.88
CA VAL A 10 12.50 -5.98 -3.56
C VAL A 10 11.25 -6.43 -4.32
N LEU A 11 10.39 -5.51 -4.75
CA LEU A 11 9.13 -5.79 -5.44
C LEU A 11 9.20 -5.56 -6.96
N GLY A 12 10.18 -4.76 -7.43
CA GLY A 12 10.16 -4.18 -8.76
C GLY A 12 9.35 -2.87 -8.81
N ALA A 13 9.75 -1.95 -9.70
CA ALA A 13 9.17 -0.61 -9.77
C ALA A 13 7.67 -0.62 -10.12
N ASP A 14 7.24 -1.53 -10.99
CA ASP A 14 5.84 -1.63 -11.44
C ASP A 14 4.89 -2.13 -10.35
N HIS A 15 5.44 -2.71 -9.28
CA HIS A 15 4.68 -3.26 -8.15
C HIS A 15 4.55 -2.26 -6.98
N VAL A 16 5.07 -1.03 -7.13
CA VAL A 16 5.01 0.03 -6.10
C VAL A 16 4.33 1.27 -6.70
N LEU A 17 3.01 1.35 -6.58
CA LEU A 17 2.22 2.45 -7.13
C LEU A 17 2.23 3.65 -6.18
N THR A 18 2.46 4.84 -6.71
CA THR A 18 2.51 6.11 -5.96
C THR A 18 1.78 7.23 -6.70
N GLY A 19 1.41 8.29 -5.98
CA GLY A 19 0.78 9.48 -6.59
C GLY A 19 -0.52 9.15 -7.32
N ALA A 20 -0.68 9.63 -8.56
CA ALA A 20 -1.90 9.41 -9.34
C ALA A 20 -2.24 7.93 -9.58
N ALA A 21 -1.25 7.03 -9.54
CA ALA A 21 -1.47 5.59 -9.72
C ALA A 21 -2.23 4.95 -8.56
N THR A 22 -2.33 5.61 -7.40
CA THR A 22 -3.08 5.10 -6.23
C THR A 22 -4.56 5.48 -6.23
N ALA A 23 -5.03 6.27 -7.23
CA ALA A 23 -6.37 6.86 -7.23
C ALA A 23 -7.51 5.86 -6.97
N LYS A 24 -7.42 4.63 -7.48
CA LYS A 24 -8.43 3.58 -7.28
C LYS A 24 -8.63 3.16 -5.81
N TRP A 25 -7.65 3.41 -4.95
CA TRP A 25 -7.68 3.04 -3.53
C TRP A 25 -7.89 4.24 -2.61
N GLN A 26 -8.03 5.45 -3.16
CA GLN A 26 -8.19 6.66 -2.35
C GLN A 26 -9.59 6.84 -1.79
N GLU A 27 -10.59 6.11 -2.30
CA GLU A 27 -11.98 6.20 -1.82
C GLU A 27 -12.63 4.81 -1.82
N ASP A 28 -13.66 4.64 -0.97
CA ASP A 28 -14.57 3.50 -1.04
C ASP A 28 -15.73 3.74 -2.02
N TRP A 29 -16.54 2.70 -2.24
CA TRP A 29 -17.69 2.77 -3.16
C TRP A 29 -18.77 3.79 -2.74
N THR A 30 -18.82 4.16 -1.46
CA THR A 30 -19.79 5.16 -0.96
C THR A 30 -19.25 6.59 -1.03
N GLY A 31 -17.94 6.77 -1.26
CA GLY A 31 -17.25 8.06 -1.16
C GLY A 31 -17.19 8.59 0.28
N LYS A 32 -17.55 7.78 1.29
CA LYS A 32 -17.59 8.20 2.69
C LYS A 32 -16.20 8.17 3.33
N TYR A 33 -15.38 7.19 2.94
CA TYR A 33 -14.06 6.98 3.50
C TYR A 33 -13.01 7.26 2.45
N THR A 34 -12.06 8.14 2.79
CA THR A 34 -10.95 8.51 1.91
C THR A 34 -9.62 8.06 2.49
N ALA A 35 -8.63 7.92 1.62
CA ALA A 35 -7.28 7.51 1.94
C ALA A 35 -6.26 8.26 1.09
N ALA A 36 -5.07 8.45 1.66
CA ALA A 36 -3.91 9.02 0.97
C ALA A 36 -2.69 8.14 1.27
N PRO A 37 -2.64 6.91 0.72
CA PRO A 37 -1.54 5.99 0.99
C PRO A 37 -0.22 6.55 0.46
N LEU A 38 0.86 6.26 1.17
CA LEU A 38 2.22 6.51 0.69
C LEU A 38 2.49 5.72 -0.60
N ALA A 39 2.09 4.45 -0.62
CA ALA A 39 2.12 3.59 -1.80
C ALA A 39 1.08 2.47 -1.71
N VAL A 40 0.67 1.97 -2.87
CA VAL A 40 -0.06 0.69 -3.01
C VAL A 40 0.92 -0.34 -3.57
N LEU A 41 1.10 -1.44 -2.85
CA LEU A 41 2.01 -2.52 -3.19
C LEU A 41 1.24 -3.65 -3.87
N ARG A 42 1.84 -4.27 -4.90
CA ARG A 42 1.23 -5.38 -5.64
C ARG A 42 2.18 -6.58 -5.74
N PRO A 43 2.66 -7.15 -4.63
CA PRO A 43 3.62 -8.25 -4.67
C PRO A 43 3.08 -9.46 -5.44
N ALA A 44 3.95 -10.14 -6.17
CA ALA A 44 3.64 -11.34 -6.95
C ALA A 44 3.83 -12.63 -6.14
N THR A 45 4.59 -12.57 -5.04
CA THR A 45 4.94 -13.74 -4.23
C THR A 45 4.79 -13.49 -2.73
N THR A 46 4.67 -14.56 -1.96
CA THR A 46 4.66 -14.48 -0.49
C THR A 46 6.01 -14.03 0.08
N ALA A 47 7.12 -14.31 -0.61
CA ALA A 47 8.45 -13.84 -0.24
C ALA A 47 8.55 -12.31 -0.35
N GLU A 48 7.98 -11.73 -1.42
CA GLU A 48 7.87 -10.28 -1.60
C GLU A 48 7.00 -9.62 -0.52
N VAL A 49 5.87 -10.24 -0.16
CA VAL A 49 5.03 -9.78 0.98
C VAL A 49 5.88 -9.72 2.26
N ALA A 50 6.59 -10.80 2.58
CA ALA A 50 7.43 -10.84 3.78
C ALA A 50 8.56 -9.79 3.76
N ALA A 51 9.16 -9.53 2.60
CA ALA A 51 10.18 -8.50 2.43
C ALA A 51 9.60 -7.09 2.64
N ALA A 52 8.44 -6.79 2.06
CA ALA A 52 7.76 -5.50 2.24
C ALA A 52 7.38 -5.25 3.70
N LEU A 53 6.81 -6.24 4.38
CA LEU A 53 6.44 -6.14 5.80
C LEU A 53 7.66 -5.94 6.70
N ARG A 54 8.79 -6.58 6.39
CA ARG A 54 10.05 -6.36 7.10
C ARG A 54 10.53 -4.92 6.96
N ILE A 55 10.55 -4.39 5.74
CA ILE A 55 10.94 -2.99 5.49
C ILE A 55 10.02 -2.03 6.25
N ALA A 56 8.71 -2.25 6.16
CA ALA A 56 7.71 -1.42 6.84
C ALA A 56 7.88 -1.45 8.37
N HIS A 57 8.17 -2.62 8.94
CA HIS A 57 8.45 -2.74 10.37
C HIS A 57 9.70 -1.96 10.79
N GLU A 58 10.80 -2.10 10.04
CA GLU A 58 12.05 -1.40 10.32
C GLU A 58 11.92 0.13 10.23
N THR A 59 11.02 0.64 9.39
CA THR A 59 10.76 2.08 9.24
C THR A 59 9.58 2.58 10.08
N GLY A 60 8.90 1.70 10.83
CA GLY A 60 7.69 2.05 11.57
C GLY A 60 6.52 2.50 10.69
N THR A 61 6.48 2.08 9.43
CA THR A 61 5.45 2.49 8.48
C THR A 61 4.20 1.62 8.62
N PRO A 62 3.01 2.20 8.84
CA PRO A 62 1.77 1.43 8.92
C PRO A 62 1.48 0.67 7.63
N VAL A 63 0.91 -0.53 7.75
CA VAL A 63 0.47 -1.34 6.62
C VAL A 63 -1.00 -1.69 6.79
N VAL A 64 -1.79 -1.50 5.74
CA VAL A 64 -3.21 -1.87 5.69
C VAL A 64 -3.43 -2.85 4.53
N PRO A 65 -3.90 -4.07 4.80
CA PRO A 65 -4.19 -5.02 3.74
C PRO A 65 -5.44 -4.60 2.95
N VAL A 66 -5.37 -4.65 1.62
CA VAL A 66 -6.47 -4.32 0.71
C VAL A 66 -6.39 -5.16 -0.57
N SER A 67 -7.51 -5.78 -0.93
CA SER A 67 -7.65 -6.52 -2.18
C SER A 67 -8.60 -5.78 -3.14
N GLY A 68 -9.83 -6.26 -3.29
CA GLY A 68 -10.82 -5.67 -4.20
C GLY A 68 -11.34 -4.27 -3.83
N ASN A 69 -10.95 -3.71 -2.68
CA ASN A 69 -11.42 -2.42 -2.15
C ASN A 69 -12.97 -2.29 -2.14
N THR A 70 -13.69 -3.35 -1.79
CA THR A 70 -15.17 -3.39 -1.74
C THR A 70 -15.75 -3.23 -0.34
N GLY A 71 -14.91 -3.08 0.68
CA GLY A 71 -15.35 -2.91 2.06
C GLY A 71 -15.98 -1.53 2.28
N LEU A 72 -17.07 -1.46 3.04
CA LEU A 72 -17.86 -0.23 3.25
C LEU A 72 -17.75 0.34 4.68
N VAL A 73 -16.76 -0.14 5.44
CA VAL A 73 -16.56 0.21 6.86
C VAL A 73 -15.25 0.96 7.11
N GLY A 74 -14.53 1.34 6.05
CA GLY A 74 -13.26 2.07 6.15
C GLY A 74 -12.04 1.25 6.58
N GLY A 75 -12.16 -0.07 6.72
CA GLY A 75 -11.09 -0.94 7.22
C GLY A 75 -9.85 -1.06 6.32
N THR A 76 -9.93 -0.61 5.07
CA THR A 76 -8.86 -0.64 4.08
C THR A 76 -8.17 0.72 3.89
N MET A 77 -8.52 1.74 4.68
CA MET A 77 -8.03 3.11 4.49
C MET A 77 -6.77 3.41 5.29
N THR A 78 -5.87 4.20 4.69
CA THR A 78 -4.66 4.69 5.36
C THR A 78 -4.19 6.02 4.77
N THR A 79 -3.56 6.84 5.61
CA THR A 79 -2.92 8.10 5.21
C THR A 79 -1.45 8.04 5.60
N GLY A 80 -0.55 8.17 4.62
CA GLY A 80 0.90 8.03 4.81
C GLY A 80 1.39 6.60 5.07
N GLY A 81 0.49 5.61 5.12
CA GLY A 81 0.83 4.19 5.24
C GLY A 81 0.89 3.47 3.89
N LEU A 82 1.28 2.20 3.94
CA LEU A 82 1.30 1.30 2.79
C LEU A 82 -0.03 0.55 2.70
N MET A 83 -0.57 0.45 1.50
CA MET A 83 -1.65 -0.47 1.17
C MET A 83 -1.07 -1.72 0.51
N LEU A 84 -1.45 -2.91 0.97
CA LEU A 84 -0.89 -4.18 0.55
C LEU A 84 -1.94 -5.16 0.02
#